data_AF-C9S927-F1
#
_entry.id   AF-C9S927-F1
#
_cell.length_a   1.000
_cell.length_b   1.000
_cell.length_c   1.000
_cell.angle_alpha   90.00
_cell.angle_beta   90.00
_cell.angle_gamma   90.00
#
_symmetry.space_group_name_H-M   'P 1'
#
loop_
_entity.id
_entity.type
_entity.pdbx_description
1 polymer ?
#
loop_
_entity_poly.entity_id
_entity_poly.type
_entity_poly.pdbx_seq_one_letter_code
_entity_poly.pdbx_strand_id
1 'polypeptide(L)'
;MSDEEVAVVPAQGDDAQDATETALTTTGTEVAAPAERKVKKIIRKKRRPARPQVDPSFITSEPPPQTGTIFNIWYALFHSPSYNKWSGGDREDKYLSKTHAKGRCNVAKDTGYTRADKVVGSFFCLFFARGICPKGQDCEYLHRLPGIHDIFNPNVDCFGRDKHSDYRDDMGGVGSFMRTNRTVYVGRIHVSDDIEEVVARHFAEWGQIERTRVLNTRGVAFVTYSNEANAQFAKEAMAHQSLDH
;
A
#
# COMPACT_ATOMS: atom_id res chain seq x y z
N MET A 1 2.80 -37.30 -64.03
CA MET A 1 3.68 -38.48 -64.20
C MET A 1 4.32 -38.75 -62.84
N SER A 2 3.80 -39.63 -62.00
CA SER A 2 2.52 -40.36 -62.00
C SER A 2 2.34 -40.83 -60.54
N ASP A 3 1.18 -40.62 -59.92
CA ASP A 3 0.08 -41.59 -59.87
C ASP A 3 0.46 -42.91 -59.16
N GLU A 4 -0.24 -43.18 -58.04
CA GLU A 4 -0.83 -44.50 -57.67
C GLU A 4 0.14 -45.68 -57.36
N GLU A 5 -0.22 -46.78 -56.67
CA GLU A 5 -1.39 -47.28 -55.91
C GLU A 5 -0.83 -48.34 -54.88
N VAL A 6 -1.31 -48.49 -53.63
CA VAL A 6 -2.40 -49.34 -53.09
C VAL A 6 -2.14 -50.88 -52.93
N ALA A 7 -2.48 -51.38 -51.72
CA ALA A 7 -2.82 -52.78 -51.32
C ALA A 7 -1.71 -53.89 -51.44
N VAL A 8 -1.78 -55.09 -50.82
CA VAL A 8 -2.89 -56.00 -50.38
C VAL A 8 -2.49 -56.74 -49.06
N VAL A 9 -3.22 -56.77 -47.93
CA VAL A 9 -4.38 -57.60 -47.43
C VAL A 9 -4.23 -59.17 -47.45
N PRO A 10 -5.10 -60.01 -46.82
CA PRO A 10 -5.54 -60.17 -45.41
C PRO A 10 -5.38 -61.63 -44.84
N ALA A 11 -5.83 -61.87 -43.59
CA ALA A 11 -6.49 -63.13 -43.16
C ALA A 11 -7.43 -62.84 -41.95
N GLN A 12 -8.77 -62.99 -42.09
CA GLN A 12 -9.63 -64.07 -41.54
C GLN A 12 -9.83 -64.06 -40.01
N GLY A 13 -11.04 -64.22 -39.45
CA GLY A 13 -12.39 -64.41 -40.01
C GLY A 13 -13.37 -64.98 -38.96
N ASP A 14 -14.68 -64.88 -39.24
CA ASP A 14 -15.81 -65.60 -38.61
C ASP A 14 -16.22 -65.20 -37.16
N ASP A 15 -17.49 -65.09 -36.74
CA ASP A 15 -18.81 -64.77 -37.37
C ASP A 15 -19.79 -64.42 -36.17
N ALA A 16 -21.05 -63.96 -36.25
CA ALA A 16 -22.00 -63.70 -37.34
C ALA A 16 -23.08 -62.66 -36.92
N GLN A 17 -23.69 -62.00 -37.93
CA GLN A 17 -25.13 -61.66 -38.10
C GLN A 17 -25.93 -60.89 -36.99
N ASP A 18 -26.85 -59.96 -37.28
CA ASP A 18 -27.49 -59.52 -38.54
C ASP A 18 -27.91 -58.02 -38.52
N ALA A 19 -28.42 -57.52 -39.66
CA ALA A 19 -28.90 -56.16 -39.97
C ALA A 19 -30.23 -55.76 -39.25
N THR A 20 -30.92 -54.62 -39.45
CA THR A 20 -30.99 -53.63 -40.55
C THR A 20 -31.56 -52.29 -40.05
N GLU A 21 -31.47 -51.21 -40.84
CA GLU A 21 -32.08 -49.90 -40.56
C GLU A 21 -33.62 -49.91 -40.60
N THR A 22 -34.30 -49.08 -39.79
CA THR A 22 -35.55 -48.37 -40.21
C THR A 22 -35.98 -47.21 -39.31
N ALA A 23 -36.32 -46.09 -39.98
CA ALA A 23 -37.25 -44.99 -39.65
C ALA A 23 -37.71 -44.67 -38.20
N LEU A 24 -37.42 -43.40 -37.82
CA LEU A 24 -38.38 -42.38 -37.33
C LEU A 24 -39.28 -42.68 -36.10
N THR A 25 -38.98 -42.06 -34.96
CA THR A 25 -40.00 -41.61 -34.00
C THR A 25 -39.78 -40.15 -33.56
N THR A 26 -40.89 -39.45 -33.30
CA THR A 26 -40.98 -37.99 -33.17
C THR A 26 -40.96 -37.49 -31.72
N THR A 27 -40.45 -36.27 -31.54
CA THR A 27 -40.86 -35.27 -30.50
C THR A 27 -40.84 -35.69 -29.02
N GLY A 28 -39.83 -35.19 -28.30
CA GLY A 28 -39.84 -34.99 -26.85
C GLY A 28 -39.25 -33.62 -26.50
N THR A 29 -40.09 -32.57 -26.48
CA THR A 29 -39.65 -31.19 -26.26
C THR A 29 -39.52 -30.87 -24.77
N GLU A 30 -38.35 -31.11 -24.19
CA GLU A 30 -37.98 -30.56 -22.87
C GLU A 30 -36.66 -29.80 -22.96
N VAL A 31 -36.74 -28.56 -23.44
CA VAL A 31 -35.63 -27.61 -23.37
C VAL A 31 -35.52 -27.14 -21.91
N ALA A 32 -34.61 -27.77 -21.15
CA ALA A 32 -34.30 -27.35 -19.79
C ALA A 32 -33.94 -25.85 -19.78
N ALA A 33 -34.74 -25.05 -19.06
CA ALA A 33 -34.58 -23.60 -19.06
C ALA A 33 -33.17 -23.20 -18.60
N PRO A 34 -32.46 -22.32 -19.32
CA PRO A 34 -31.12 -21.90 -18.92
C PRO A 34 -31.20 -21.17 -17.59
N ALA A 35 -30.61 -21.75 -16.54
CA ALA A 35 -30.64 -21.19 -15.20
C ALA A 35 -30.10 -19.76 -15.22
N GLU A 36 -30.97 -18.79 -14.92
CA GLU A 36 -30.65 -17.37 -14.95
C GLU A 36 -29.44 -17.11 -14.04
N ARG A 37 -28.30 -16.77 -14.66
CA ARG A 37 -27.14 -16.26 -13.93
C ARG A 37 -27.54 -14.94 -13.28
N LYS A 38 -27.95 -15.00 -12.01
CA LYS A 38 -28.28 -13.84 -11.19
C LYS A 38 -27.03 -12.97 -11.03
N VAL A 39 -26.80 -12.09 -12.00
CA VAL A 39 -25.82 -11.00 -11.92
C VAL A 39 -26.31 -10.08 -10.82
N LYS A 40 -25.89 -10.39 -9.58
CA LYS A 40 -26.02 -9.49 -8.45
C LYS A 40 -25.32 -8.20 -8.86
N LYS A 41 -26.11 -7.18 -9.21
CA LYS A 41 -25.58 -5.84 -9.53
C LYS A 41 -24.68 -5.46 -8.36
N ILE A 42 -23.37 -5.41 -8.60
CA ILE A 42 -22.41 -4.93 -7.62
C ILE A 42 -22.71 -3.44 -7.49
N ILE A 43 -23.58 -3.10 -6.54
CA ILE A 43 -23.84 -1.72 -6.15
C ILE A 43 -22.49 -1.21 -5.64
N ARG A 44 -21.77 -0.49 -6.50
CA ARG A 44 -20.55 0.24 -6.12
C ARG A 44 -20.97 1.18 -5.00
N LYS A 45 -20.74 0.75 -3.76
CA LYS A 45 -21.02 1.51 -2.55
C LYS A 45 -20.38 2.87 -2.74
N LYS A 46 -21.20 3.93 -2.88
CA LYS A 46 -20.71 5.28 -3.13
C LYS A 46 -19.61 5.56 -2.10
N ARG A 47 -18.39 5.89 -2.57
CA ARG A 47 -17.28 6.19 -1.66
C ARG A 47 -17.77 7.29 -0.72
N ARG A 48 -17.63 7.08 0.59
CA ARG A 48 -17.91 8.11 1.59
C ARG A 48 -16.88 9.25 1.43
N PRO A 49 -17.21 10.49 1.82
CA PRO A 49 -16.19 11.54 1.96
C PRO A 49 -15.09 11.10 2.93
N ALA A 50 -13.86 11.56 2.73
CA ALA A 50 -12.82 11.44 3.73
C ALA A 50 -13.15 12.35 4.92
N ARG A 51 -13.11 11.84 6.15
CA ARG A 51 -13.32 12.69 7.33
C ARG A 51 -12.08 13.55 7.61
N PRO A 52 -12.22 14.77 8.15
CA PRO A 52 -11.15 15.41 8.91
C PRO A 52 -10.68 14.46 10.03
N GLN A 53 -9.36 14.34 10.20
CA GLN A 53 -8.77 13.49 11.24
C GLN A 53 -8.58 14.25 12.55
N VAL A 54 -8.25 15.53 12.47
CA VAL A 54 -8.02 16.45 13.58
C VAL A 54 -8.64 17.81 13.26
N ASP A 55 -9.00 18.57 14.29
CA ASP A 55 -9.42 19.95 14.11
C ASP A 55 -8.24 20.85 13.71
N PRO A 56 -8.45 21.93 12.93
CA PRO A 56 -7.36 22.81 12.48
C PRO A 56 -6.50 23.39 13.62
N SER A 57 -7.08 23.61 14.80
CA SER A 57 -6.42 24.10 16.02
C SER A 57 -5.40 23.12 16.62
N PHE A 58 -5.52 21.82 16.32
CA PHE A 58 -4.58 20.80 16.79
C PHE A 58 -3.16 20.99 16.21
N ILE A 59 -3.06 21.68 15.07
CA ILE A 59 -1.79 22.05 14.44
C ILE A 59 -1.28 23.39 15.00
N THR A 60 -1.28 23.53 16.33
CA THR A 60 -0.59 24.65 16.99
C THR A 60 0.90 24.36 16.99
N SER A 61 1.69 25.25 16.36
CA SER A 61 3.14 25.15 16.32
C SER A 61 3.76 25.67 17.62
N GLU A 62 3.66 24.86 18.67
CA GLU A 62 4.52 25.06 19.84
C GLU A 62 5.99 24.99 19.37
N PRO A 63 6.84 25.97 19.72
CA PRO A 63 8.24 25.93 19.35
C PRO A 63 8.89 24.69 19.98
N PRO A 64 9.78 23.98 19.26
CA PRO A 64 10.40 22.78 19.79
C PRO A 64 11.21 23.12 21.05
N PRO A 65 11.32 22.17 22.00
CA PRO A 65 12.06 22.37 23.24
C PRO A 65 13.50 22.83 22.95
N GLN A 66 14.08 23.59 23.88
CA GLN A 66 15.40 24.19 23.71
C GLN A 66 16.50 23.12 23.75
N THR A 67 16.86 22.57 22.59
CA THR A 67 17.95 21.59 22.41
C THR A 67 19.28 22.27 22.04
N GLY A 68 19.53 23.49 22.49
CA GLY A 68 20.76 24.23 22.15
C GLY A 68 20.77 25.67 22.65
N THR A 69 21.92 26.31 22.54
CA THR A 69 22.17 27.64 23.13
C THR A 69 21.69 28.79 22.24
N ILE A 70 21.65 28.61 20.92
CA ILE A 70 21.29 29.67 19.96
C ILE A 70 20.08 29.23 19.13
N PHE A 71 18.97 29.96 19.24
CA PHE A 71 17.81 29.79 18.37
C PHE A 71 18.09 30.38 16.99
N ASN A 72 18.00 29.57 15.93
CA ASN A 72 18.39 30.02 14.59
C ASN A 72 17.23 30.70 13.86
N ILE A 73 17.08 32.01 14.07
CA ILE A 73 15.95 32.84 13.58
C ILE A 73 15.73 32.71 12.05
N TRP A 74 16.79 32.49 11.27
CA TRP A 74 16.68 32.28 9.81
C TRP A 74 15.83 31.03 9.46
N TYR A 75 15.97 29.94 10.22
CA TYR A 75 15.12 28.75 10.05
C TYR A 75 13.67 29.01 10.48
N ALA A 76 13.45 29.86 11.48
CA ALA A 76 12.11 30.14 12.02
C ALA A 76 11.25 31.06 11.14
N LEU A 77 11.89 31.97 10.39
CA LEU A 77 11.18 32.93 9.53
C LEU A 77 11.01 32.45 8.09
N PHE A 78 11.90 31.58 7.59
CA PHE A 78 11.93 31.17 6.19
C PHE A 78 11.75 29.67 5.93
N HIS A 79 11.56 28.83 6.96
CA HIS A 79 11.14 27.43 6.82
C HIS A 79 9.90 27.15 7.68
N SER A 80 9.18 26.05 7.35
CA SER A 80 8.02 25.60 8.14
C SER A 80 8.38 25.46 9.63
N PRO A 81 7.46 25.78 10.59
CA PRO A 81 7.72 25.68 12.02
C PRO A 81 8.26 24.33 12.50
N SER A 82 8.01 23.26 11.74
CA SER A 82 8.57 21.91 11.91
C SER A 82 10.09 21.80 11.71
N TYR A 83 10.76 22.85 11.24
CA TYR A 83 12.21 22.90 10.97
C TYR A 83 12.97 23.90 11.84
N ASN A 84 12.37 24.40 12.93
CA ASN A 84 13.10 25.13 13.96
C ASN A 84 14.25 24.28 14.50
N LYS A 85 15.49 24.68 14.20
CA LYS A 85 16.71 24.03 14.66
C LYS A 85 17.45 24.97 15.63
N TRP A 86 17.70 24.46 16.82
CA TRP A 86 18.65 25.06 17.75
C TRP A 86 20.08 24.73 17.32
N SER A 87 20.96 25.72 17.37
CA SER A 87 22.40 25.57 17.14
C SER A 87 23.12 25.38 18.48
N GLY A 88 24.16 24.53 18.50
CA GLY A 88 25.05 24.36 19.67
C GLY A 88 24.57 23.39 20.75
N GLY A 89 23.70 22.43 20.43
CA GLY A 89 23.39 21.27 21.29
C GLY A 89 24.28 20.06 21.02
N ASP A 90 24.29 19.09 21.94
CA ASP A 90 25.11 17.88 21.84
C ASP A 90 24.64 16.93 20.72
N ARG A 91 25.58 16.20 20.12
CA ARG A 91 25.31 15.34 18.96
C ARG A 91 24.41 14.15 19.28
N GLU A 92 24.32 13.75 20.55
CA GLU A 92 23.48 12.64 21.05
C GLU A 92 21.97 12.95 21.00
N ASP A 93 21.57 14.22 21.03
CA ASP A 93 20.16 14.61 21.18
C ASP A 93 19.25 14.12 20.05
N LYS A 94 19.78 13.83 18.85
CA LYS A 94 18.97 13.39 17.69
C LYS A 94 18.20 12.08 17.89
N TYR A 95 18.63 11.24 18.83
CA TYR A 95 17.95 9.97 19.11
C TYR A 95 17.04 10.01 20.33
N LEU A 96 17.25 10.97 21.23
CA LEU A 96 16.42 11.26 22.41
C LEU A 96 15.28 12.24 22.10
N SER A 97 15.49 13.20 21.19
CA SER A 97 14.48 14.17 20.72
C SER A 97 13.37 13.57 19.83
N LYS A 98 13.30 12.24 19.69
CA LYS A 98 12.24 11.56 18.94
C LYS A 98 10.96 11.47 19.78
N THR A 99 10.08 12.45 19.63
CA THR A 99 8.75 12.43 20.23
C THR A 99 7.84 11.39 19.57
N HIS A 100 6.82 10.94 20.30
CA HIS A 100 5.75 10.07 19.80
C HIS A 100 4.83 10.86 18.84
N ALA A 101 4.25 10.18 17.86
CA ALA A 101 3.40 10.80 16.84
C ALA A 101 2.08 11.32 17.43
N LYS A 102 1.77 12.62 17.19
CA LYS A 102 0.55 13.27 17.71
C LYS A 102 -0.78 12.60 17.27
N GLY A 103 -0.77 11.76 16.24
CA GLY A 103 -1.93 11.05 15.74
C GLY A 103 -1.55 9.82 14.92
N ARG A 104 -2.51 8.94 14.66
CA ARG A 104 -2.36 7.72 13.86
C ARG A 104 -3.54 7.59 12.89
N CYS A 105 -3.26 7.36 11.62
CA CYS A 105 -4.31 7.17 10.61
C CYS A 105 -5.04 5.85 10.85
N ASN A 106 -6.37 5.87 10.81
CA ASN A 106 -7.19 4.67 10.79
C ASN A 106 -7.79 4.51 9.39
N VAL A 107 -7.17 3.67 8.56
CA VAL A 107 -7.57 3.46 7.16
C VAL A 107 -9.07 3.16 7.04
N ALA A 108 -9.62 2.33 7.92
CA ALA A 108 -11.02 1.90 7.92
C ALA A 108 -12.03 3.03 8.26
N LYS A 109 -11.60 4.13 8.88
CA LYS A 109 -12.45 5.31 9.19
C LYS A 109 -12.12 6.53 8.33
N ASP A 110 -10.85 6.80 8.10
CA ASP A 110 -10.35 8.05 7.50
C ASP A 110 -10.41 8.03 5.96
N THR A 111 -10.29 6.84 5.36
CA THR A 111 -10.31 6.68 3.89
C THR A 111 -11.66 7.09 3.31
N GLY A 112 -11.63 7.89 2.25
CA GLY A 112 -12.83 8.35 1.53
C GLY A 112 -12.49 8.96 0.18
N TYR A 113 -13.40 9.74 -0.41
CA TYR A 113 -13.05 10.63 -1.54
C TYR A 113 -12.57 11.99 -1.04
N THR A 114 -11.78 12.65 -1.88
CA THR A 114 -11.23 14.00 -1.69
C THR A 114 -11.39 14.82 -2.98
N ARG A 115 -10.95 16.09 -3.01
CA ARG A 115 -10.89 16.87 -4.26
C ARG A 115 -9.91 16.25 -5.26
N ALA A 116 -8.84 15.63 -4.77
CA ALA A 116 -7.82 14.94 -5.56
C ALA A 116 -8.38 13.81 -6.45
N ASP A 117 -9.45 13.13 -6.03
CA ASP A 117 -10.06 12.04 -6.82
C ASP A 117 -10.67 12.52 -8.17
N LYS A 118 -10.77 13.84 -8.40
CA LYS A 118 -11.17 14.44 -9.68
C LYS A 118 -10.00 14.65 -10.65
N VAL A 119 -8.76 14.65 -10.15
CA VAL A 119 -7.55 14.95 -10.92
C VAL A 119 -6.72 13.68 -11.05
N VAL A 120 -6.52 13.22 -12.27
CA VAL A 120 -5.71 12.02 -12.54
C VAL A 120 -4.24 12.35 -12.30
N GLY A 121 -3.52 11.47 -11.60
CA GLY A 121 -2.11 11.67 -11.26
C GLY A 121 -1.86 12.47 -9.97
N SER A 122 -2.89 12.81 -9.19
CA SER A 122 -2.70 13.39 -7.85
C SER A 122 -1.97 12.44 -6.89
N PHE A 123 -1.15 13.03 -6.01
CA PHE A 123 -0.39 12.31 -4.98
C PHE A 123 -1.22 12.03 -3.72
N PHE A 124 -0.71 11.13 -2.87
CA PHE A 124 -1.29 10.86 -1.55
C PHE A 124 -1.01 11.96 -0.54
N CYS A 125 -1.89 12.12 0.45
CA CYS A 125 -1.70 13.13 1.48
C CYS A 125 -0.75 12.64 2.59
N LEU A 126 0.38 13.35 2.80
CA LEU A 126 1.32 13.02 3.88
C LEU A 126 0.69 13.19 5.27
N PHE A 127 -0.12 14.23 5.46
CA PHE A 127 -0.85 14.45 6.72
C PHE A 127 -1.90 13.36 6.99
N PHE A 128 -2.52 12.81 5.93
CA PHE A 128 -3.43 11.68 6.03
C PHE A 128 -2.72 10.42 6.51
N ALA A 129 -1.56 10.08 5.92
CA ALA A 129 -0.75 8.95 6.36
C ALA A 129 -0.36 9.08 7.86
N ARG A 130 0.02 10.28 8.28
CA ARG A 130 0.37 10.62 9.67
C ARG A 130 -0.83 10.80 10.63
N GLY A 131 -2.08 10.64 10.17
CA GLY A 131 -3.26 10.72 11.04
C GLY A 131 -3.67 12.13 11.48
N ILE A 132 -3.21 13.18 10.80
CA ILE A 132 -3.34 14.59 11.24
C ILE A 132 -3.83 15.55 10.14
N CYS A 133 -4.56 15.06 9.13
CA CYS A 133 -5.11 15.93 8.08
C CYS A 133 -6.43 16.61 8.51
N PRO A 134 -6.49 17.96 8.57
CA PRO A 134 -7.71 18.68 8.91
C PRO A 134 -8.64 18.91 7.70
N LYS A 135 -8.12 18.78 6.46
CA LYS A 135 -8.89 19.12 5.24
C LYS A 135 -9.99 18.11 4.89
N GLY A 136 -9.90 16.85 5.36
CA GLY A 136 -10.87 15.80 5.03
C GLY A 136 -11.17 15.69 3.54
N GLN A 137 -12.46 15.73 3.16
CA GLN A 137 -12.93 15.69 1.77
C GLN A 137 -12.39 16.85 0.89
N ASP A 138 -12.02 17.97 1.50
CA ASP A 138 -11.56 19.17 0.80
C ASP A 138 -10.04 19.18 0.56
N CYS A 139 -9.37 18.06 0.84
CA CYS A 139 -7.95 17.89 0.56
C CYS A 139 -7.65 17.82 -0.95
N GLU A 140 -6.59 18.50 -1.39
CA GLU A 140 -6.05 18.44 -2.76
C GLU A 140 -5.25 17.14 -3.03
N TYR A 141 -5.05 16.31 -2.01
CA TYR A 141 -4.30 15.06 -2.06
C TYR A 141 -5.19 13.86 -1.69
N LEU A 142 -4.85 12.68 -2.18
CA LEU A 142 -5.67 11.47 -2.01
C LEU A 142 -5.65 10.95 -0.56
N HIS A 143 -6.84 10.65 -0.02
CA HIS A 143 -7.05 9.98 1.29
C HIS A 143 -7.51 8.52 1.10
N ARG A 144 -6.59 7.68 0.62
CA ARG A 144 -6.72 6.22 0.50
C ARG A 144 -5.34 5.59 0.42
N LEU A 145 -5.25 4.26 0.48
CA LEU A 145 -4.00 3.55 0.22
C LEU A 145 -3.66 3.51 -1.28
N PRO A 146 -2.37 3.37 -1.64
CA PRO A 146 -1.96 3.07 -3.01
C PRO A 146 -2.47 1.70 -3.47
N GLY A 147 -3.07 1.68 -4.65
CA GLY A 147 -3.49 0.48 -5.36
C GLY A 147 -2.49 0.07 -6.43
N ILE A 148 -2.83 -0.98 -7.18
CA ILE A 148 -2.00 -1.51 -8.28
C ILE A 148 -1.94 -0.52 -9.47
N HIS A 149 -2.96 0.33 -9.61
CA HIS A 149 -3.06 1.30 -10.72
C HIS A 149 -2.41 2.67 -10.41
N ASP A 150 -1.89 2.87 -9.20
CA ASP A 150 -1.28 4.14 -8.79
C ASP A 150 0.23 4.11 -9.06
N ILE A 151 0.57 4.36 -10.34
CA ILE A 151 1.96 4.35 -10.83
C ILE A 151 2.48 5.80 -10.84
N PHE A 152 3.59 6.04 -10.15
CA PHE A 152 4.27 7.34 -10.10
C PHE A 152 5.61 7.30 -10.84
N ASN A 153 6.13 8.47 -11.21
CA ASN A 153 7.48 8.59 -11.76
C ASN A 153 8.51 8.11 -10.71
N PRO A 154 9.47 7.23 -11.04
CA PRO A 154 10.49 6.75 -10.09
C PRO A 154 11.26 7.84 -9.33
N ASN A 155 11.37 9.05 -9.91
CA ASN A 155 12.04 10.20 -9.31
C ASN A 155 11.27 10.84 -8.14
N VAL A 156 9.98 10.57 -7.99
CA VAL A 156 9.13 11.10 -6.90
C VAL A 156 8.59 9.98 -6.04
N ASP A 157 8.31 10.27 -4.77
CA ASP A 157 7.57 9.37 -3.90
C ASP A 157 6.05 9.49 -4.11
N CYS A 158 5.29 8.58 -3.49
CA CYS A 158 3.83 8.56 -3.57
C CYS A 158 3.14 9.80 -2.97
N PHE A 159 3.88 10.66 -2.26
CA PHE A 159 3.43 11.94 -1.70
C PHE A 159 3.82 13.15 -2.58
N GLY A 160 4.51 12.94 -3.71
CA GLY A 160 4.96 13.99 -4.61
C GLY A 160 6.24 14.70 -4.17
N ARG A 161 7.05 14.08 -3.31
CA ARG A 161 8.36 14.59 -2.88
C ARG A 161 9.47 13.99 -3.75
N ASP A 162 10.42 14.81 -4.20
CA ASP A 162 11.55 14.35 -5.00
C ASP A 162 12.48 13.41 -4.22
N LYS A 163 12.79 12.25 -4.79
CA LYS A 163 13.81 11.31 -4.28
C LYS A 163 15.21 11.81 -4.61
N HIS A 164 16.19 11.32 -3.86
CA HIS A 164 17.59 11.72 -4.01
C HIS A 164 18.34 10.73 -4.91
N SER A 165 19.55 11.08 -5.38
CA SER A 165 20.41 10.15 -6.12
C SER A 165 20.74 8.93 -5.27
N ASP A 166 21.19 9.19 -4.05
CA ASP A 166 21.72 8.22 -3.10
C ASP A 166 20.90 8.22 -1.81
N TYR A 167 21.02 7.15 -1.04
CA TYR A 167 20.46 7.12 0.31
C TYR A 167 21.26 8.01 1.25
N ARG A 168 20.58 8.54 2.27
CA ARG A 168 21.23 9.18 3.41
C ARG A 168 21.90 8.12 4.29
N ASP A 169 22.97 8.49 5.00
CA ASP A 169 23.70 7.59 5.92
C ASP A 169 22.81 6.94 6.99
N ASP A 170 21.71 7.61 7.37
CA ASP A 170 20.71 7.14 8.34
C ASP A 170 19.62 6.25 7.72
N MET A 171 19.69 5.96 6.42
CA MET A 171 18.64 5.31 5.60
C MET A 171 17.26 5.98 5.74
N GLY A 172 17.22 7.24 6.16
CA GLY A 172 16.02 8.04 6.37
C GLY A 172 15.57 8.82 5.15
N GLY A 173 14.57 9.69 5.34
CA GLY A 173 14.05 10.55 4.28
C GLY A 173 13.20 9.80 3.23
N VAL A 174 13.23 10.30 2.00
CA VAL A 174 12.38 9.85 0.86
C VAL A 174 12.92 8.61 0.13
N GLY A 175 14.20 8.28 0.31
CA GLY A 175 14.89 7.23 -0.44
C GLY A 175 15.57 7.72 -1.73
N SER A 176 16.17 6.77 -2.44
CA SER A 176 16.89 6.97 -3.72
C SER A 176 15.99 6.64 -4.91
N PHE A 177 16.13 7.36 -6.03
CA PHE A 177 15.51 6.96 -7.31
C PHE A 177 16.33 5.93 -8.09
N MET A 178 17.64 5.79 -7.82
CA MET A 178 18.50 4.80 -8.48
C MET A 178 18.21 3.35 -8.03
N ARG A 179 17.58 3.16 -6.87
CA ARG A 179 17.28 1.84 -6.30
C ARG A 179 15.86 1.78 -5.78
N THR A 180 15.02 0.99 -6.43
CA THR A 180 13.65 0.69 -5.97
C THR A 180 13.72 -0.18 -4.72
N ASN A 181 13.22 0.32 -3.59
CA ASN A 181 13.22 -0.43 -2.33
C ASN A 181 11.79 -0.56 -1.78
N ARG A 182 11.33 -1.81 -1.68
CA ARG A 182 9.99 -2.18 -1.20
C ARG A 182 10.01 -2.69 0.25
N THR A 183 11.17 -2.69 0.90
CA THR A 183 11.38 -3.23 2.25
C THR A 183 11.60 -2.11 3.26
N VAL A 184 10.71 -2.05 4.25
CA VAL A 184 10.80 -1.12 5.39
C VAL A 184 11.57 -1.80 6.53
N TYR A 185 12.59 -1.11 7.04
CA TYR A 185 13.25 -1.46 8.30
C TYR A 185 12.44 -0.88 9.47
N VAL A 186 12.10 -1.74 10.43
CA VAL A 186 11.43 -1.38 11.68
C VAL A 186 12.37 -1.78 12.80
N GLY A 187 12.66 -0.86 13.73
CA GLY A 187 13.62 -1.12 14.81
C GLY A 187 13.26 -0.36 16.07
N ARG A 188 13.91 -0.71 17.18
CA ARG A 188 13.50 -0.32 18.55
C ARG A 188 12.12 -0.84 18.93
N ILE A 189 11.76 -2.02 18.42
CA ILE A 189 10.56 -2.73 18.83
C ILE A 189 10.83 -3.36 20.20
N HIS A 190 9.91 -3.23 21.14
CA HIS A 190 10.00 -3.95 22.41
C HIS A 190 10.00 -5.46 22.15
N VAL A 191 10.90 -6.20 22.80
CA VAL A 191 11.01 -7.65 22.59
C VAL A 191 9.94 -8.35 23.41
N SER A 192 9.01 -9.01 22.74
CA SER A 192 7.95 -9.86 23.29
C SER A 192 7.80 -11.12 22.43
N ASP A 193 7.12 -12.14 22.94
CA ASP A 193 6.93 -13.40 22.22
C ASP A 193 5.93 -13.28 21.05
N ASP A 194 5.02 -12.30 21.11
CA ASP A 194 3.99 -12.00 20.11
C ASP A 194 4.41 -10.97 19.05
N ILE A 195 5.66 -10.48 19.10
CA ILE A 195 6.21 -9.42 18.23
C ILE A 195 5.97 -9.68 16.72
N GLU A 196 6.00 -10.94 16.27
CA GLU A 196 5.75 -11.28 14.86
C GLU A 196 4.30 -10.99 14.45
N GLU A 197 3.34 -11.32 15.32
CA GLU A 197 1.92 -11.05 15.09
C GLU A 197 1.64 -9.54 15.17
N VAL A 198 2.18 -8.85 16.18
CA VAL A 198 2.01 -7.40 16.36
C VAL A 198 2.52 -6.62 15.14
N VAL A 199 3.71 -6.95 14.64
CA VAL A 199 4.26 -6.34 13.42
C VAL A 199 3.41 -6.69 12.20
N ALA A 200 3.05 -7.97 12.01
CA ALA A 200 2.21 -8.36 10.87
C ALA A 200 0.85 -7.64 10.88
N ARG A 201 0.18 -7.58 12.03
CA ARG A 201 -1.14 -6.97 12.22
C ARG A 201 -1.14 -5.48 11.89
N HIS A 202 -0.19 -4.72 12.44
CA HIS A 202 -0.12 -3.27 12.22
C HIS A 202 0.41 -2.88 10.84
N PHE A 203 1.28 -3.68 10.22
CA PHE A 203 1.81 -3.35 8.89
C PHE A 203 0.87 -3.82 7.75
N ALA A 204 0.08 -4.87 7.95
CA ALA A 204 -0.91 -5.34 6.97
C ALA A 204 -1.99 -4.29 6.63
N GLU A 205 -2.25 -3.32 7.52
CA GLU A 205 -3.21 -2.24 7.27
C GLU A 205 -2.81 -1.30 6.13
N TRP A 206 -1.53 -1.20 5.77
CA TRP A 206 -1.03 -0.21 4.80
C TRP A 206 -0.88 -0.73 3.36
N GLY A 207 -1.01 -2.03 3.16
CA GLY A 207 -0.90 -2.64 1.82
C GLY A 207 -0.54 -4.12 1.86
N GLN A 208 -0.53 -4.73 0.68
CA GLN A 208 -0.18 -6.15 0.55
C GLN A 208 1.31 -6.39 0.86
N ILE A 209 1.56 -7.21 1.88
CA ILE A 209 2.89 -7.67 2.28
C ILE A 209 3.28 -8.89 1.45
N GLU A 210 4.51 -8.90 0.94
CA GLU A 210 5.14 -10.04 0.27
C GLU A 210 5.88 -10.92 1.27
N ARG A 211 6.56 -10.30 2.26
CA ARG A 211 7.29 -11.00 3.32
C ARG A 211 7.46 -10.13 4.56
N THR A 212 7.24 -10.71 5.74
CA THR A 212 7.70 -10.18 7.03
C THR A 212 8.84 -11.07 7.55
N ARG A 213 9.87 -10.46 8.14
CA ARG A 213 10.94 -11.17 8.86
C ARG A 213 11.29 -10.42 10.14
N VAL A 214 11.04 -11.00 11.29
CA VAL A 214 11.42 -10.43 12.59
C VAL A 214 12.71 -11.09 13.11
N LEU A 215 13.50 -10.31 13.86
CA LEU A 215 14.68 -10.75 14.57
C LEU A 215 14.50 -10.37 16.05
N ASN A 216 13.79 -11.22 16.80
CA ASN A 216 13.37 -10.96 18.18
C ASN A 216 14.57 -10.59 19.08
N THR A 217 15.71 -11.28 18.91
CA THR A 217 16.96 -11.01 19.65
C THR A 217 17.56 -9.61 19.44
N ARG A 218 17.08 -8.85 18.45
CA ARG A 218 17.55 -7.48 18.15
C ARG A 218 16.44 -6.41 18.24
N GLY A 219 15.18 -6.78 18.49
CA GLY A 219 14.05 -5.84 18.45
C GLY A 219 13.87 -5.16 17.08
N VAL A 220 14.08 -5.92 16.00
CA VAL A 220 14.09 -5.44 14.60
C VAL A 220 13.20 -6.32 13.73
N ALA A 221 12.47 -5.69 12.80
CA ALA A 221 11.74 -6.37 11.74
C ALA A 221 12.01 -5.76 10.36
N PHE A 222 11.86 -6.57 9.33
CA PHE A 222 11.88 -6.19 7.92
C PHE A 222 10.54 -6.55 7.29
N VAL A 223 9.85 -5.56 6.73
CA VAL A 223 8.54 -5.73 6.07
C VAL A 223 8.68 -5.37 4.60
N THR A 224 8.60 -6.37 3.72
CA THR A 224 8.63 -6.21 2.27
C THR A 224 7.21 -6.17 1.72
N TYR A 225 6.84 -5.06 1.08
CA TYR A 225 5.56 -4.91 0.39
C TYR A 225 5.64 -5.32 -1.08
N SER A 226 4.50 -5.64 -1.68
CA SER A 226 4.41 -5.88 -3.13
C SER A 226 4.77 -4.63 -3.95
N ASN A 227 4.28 -3.45 -3.53
CA ASN A 227 4.45 -2.17 -4.22
C ASN A 227 5.37 -1.21 -3.45
N GLU A 228 6.22 -0.47 -4.16
CA GLU A 228 7.09 0.56 -3.55
C GLU A 228 6.27 1.68 -2.88
N ALA A 229 5.17 2.11 -3.51
CA ALA A 229 4.29 3.13 -2.96
C ALA A 229 3.70 2.73 -1.59
N ASN A 230 3.41 1.44 -1.37
CA ASN A 230 2.92 0.95 -0.07
C ASN A 230 4.04 0.99 0.98
N ALA A 231 5.28 0.66 0.63
CA ALA A 231 6.43 0.77 1.52
C ALA A 231 6.72 2.23 1.91
N GLN A 232 6.68 3.15 0.94
CA GLN A 232 6.81 4.59 1.17
C GLN A 232 5.69 5.14 2.07
N PHE A 233 4.44 4.73 1.81
CA PHE A 233 3.28 5.14 2.59
C PHE A 233 3.33 4.63 4.03
N ALA A 234 3.57 3.33 4.20
CA ALA A 234 3.68 2.68 5.52
C ALA A 234 4.82 3.28 6.35
N LYS A 235 5.96 3.61 5.72
CA LYS A 235 7.08 4.28 6.39
C LYS A 235 6.67 5.61 7.03
N GLU A 236 5.92 6.46 6.31
CA GLU A 236 5.49 7.76 6.87
C GLU A 236 4.33 7.61 7.86
N ALA A 237 3.47 6.60 7.70
CA ALA A 237 2.34 6.35 8.59
C ALA A 237 2.74 5.75 9.94
N MET A 238 3.70 4.80 9.93
CA MET A 238 4.22 4.13 11.13
C MET A 238 5.42 4.86 11.77
N ALA A 239 5.89 5.96 11.19
CA ALA A 239 6.95 6.77 11.78
C ALA A 239 6.52 7.33 13.14
N HIS A 240 7.31 7.07 14.19
CA HIS A 240 7.09 7.53 15.56
C HIS A 240 5.78 7.02 16.22
N GLN A 241 5.15 5.99 15.66
CA GLN A 241 4.02 5.31 16.29
C GLN A 241 4.50 4.33 17.37
N SER A 242 3.71 4.18 18.43
CA SER A 242 3.75 2.98 19.27
C SER A 242 3.08 1.81 18.54
N LEU A 243 3.44 0.59 18.94
CA LEU A 243 2.68 -0.61 18.59
C LEU A 243 1.66 -0.84 19.72
N ASP A 244 1.45 -2.08 20.16
CA ASP A 244 0.57 -2.38 21.30
C ASP A 244 1.18 -1.98 22.67
N HIS A 245 2.44 -1.54 22.69
CA HIS A 245 3.21 -1.07 23.86
C HIS A 245 3.95 0.24 23.53
#